data_AF-A0A6G4XA19-F1
#
_entry.id   AF-A0A6G4XA19-F1
#
_cell.length_a   1.000
_cell.length_b   1.000
_cell.length_c   1.000
_cell.angle_alpha   90.00
_cell.angle_beta   90.00
_cell.angle_gamma   90.00
#
_symmetry.space_group_name_H-M   'P 1'
#
loop_
_entity.id
_entity.type
_entity.pdbx_description
1 polymer ?
#
loop_
_entity_poly.entity_id
_entity_poly.type
_entity_poly.pdbx_seq_one_letter_code
_entity_poly.pdbx_strand_id
1 'polypeptide(L)'
;TTGYGIHPALLDAALHLALVDSAGAGSAETGQLRLPFAFSGVTLHATGATSLRVQLTHTGDDSATLTATDPDGHPVISIDTITLRPLPTGQLTAVGSAHGRGVHHPVWQPVHHAESSGTAGRWAVLGTDSLGLTEALSAAGIKAEGHADADDLGAALDAGGPAPDVLALPYADDTDATGALRRMLDVLQRCLGDERLADTRLLLLTRHAVSASTDQDTHDLAAAAVHGLAHTAANEHPGRISLLDLDTHTTPAHLATAART
;
A
#
# COMPACT_ATOMS: atom_id res chain seq x y z
N THR A 1 -25.65 -34.37 8.32
CA THR A 1 -25.95 -34.62 9.75
C THR A 1 -26.40 -36.03 10.05
N THR A 2 -26.62 -36.93 9.07
CA THR A 2 -26.99 -38.33 9.34
C THR A 2 -25.80 -39.28 9.17
N GLY A 3 -25.51 -40.09 10.19
CA GLY A 3 -24.52 -41.19 10.14
C GLY A 3 -23.36 -41.12 11.14
N TYR A 4 -23.17 -40.01 11.86
CA TYR A 4 -22.11 -39.88 12.87
C TYR A 4 -22.68 -39.97 14.29
N GLY A 5 -21.93 -40.57 15.22
CA GLY A 5 -22.27 -40.53 16.64
C GLY A 5 -22.27 -39.09 17.20
N ILE A 6 -21.23 -38.33 16.84
CA ILE A 6 -21.10 -36.89 17.05
C ILE A 6 -20.68 -36.21 15.76
N HIS A 7 -21.18 -35.00 15.47
CA HIS A 7 -20.81 -34.29 14.25
C HIS A 7 -19.30 -33.94 14.26
N PRO A 8 -18.52 -34.28 13.21
CA PRO A 8 -17.06 -34.06 13.20
C PRO A 8 -16.67 -32.59 13.48
N ALA A 9 -17.37 -31.62 12.87
CA ALA A 9 -17.09 -30.20 13.11
C ALA A 9 -17.44 -29.73 14.53
N LEU A 10 -18.41 -30.37 15.20
CA LEU A 10 -18.77 -30.04 16.58
C LEU A 10 -17.71 -30.56 17.55
N LEU A 11 -17.17 -31.76 17.29
CA LEU A 11 -16.04 -32.31 18.03
C LEU A 11 -14.76 -31.50 17.78
N ASP A 12 -14.48 -31.12 16.54
CA ASP A 12 -13.33 -30.28 16.18
C ASP A 12 -13.36 -28.92 16.89
N ALA A 13 -14.51 -28.25 16.91
CA ALA A 13 -14.70 -27.02 17.66
C ALA A 13 -14.46 -27.19 19.17
N ALA A 14 -14.80 -28.35 19.74
CA ALA A 14 -14.50 -28.66 21.15
C ALA A 14 -12.98 -28.78 21.40
N LEU A 15 -12.23 -29.28 20.42
CA LEU A 15 -10.77 -29.44 20.50
C LEU A 15 -10.01 -28.12 20.36
N HIS A 16 -10.61 -27.07 19.79
CA HIS A 16 -9.99 -25.74 19.72
C HIS A 16 -9.62 -25.18 21.10
N LEU A 17 -10.26 -25.62 22.19
CA LEU A 17 -9.88 -25.24 23.55
C LEU A 17 -8.43 -25.59 23.91
N ALA A 18 -7.86 -26.65 23.32
CA ALA A 18 -6.45 -27.02 23.52
C ALA A 18 -5.47 -25.97 22.95
N LEU A 19 -5.94 -25.10 22.05
CA LEU A 19 -5.14 -24.05 21.41
C LEU A 19 -5.12 -22.73 22.20
N VAL A 20 -5.98 -22.59 23.21
CA VAL A 20 -6.15 -21.32 23.96
C VAL A 20 -5.06 -21.12 25.02
N ASP A 21 -4.61 -22.20 25.66
CA ASP A 21 -3.63 -22.14 26.77
C ASP A 21 -2.18 -21.94 26.28
N SER A 22 -1.91 -22.30 25.01
CA SER A 22 -0.62 -22.03 24.34
C SER A 22 -0.38 -20.55 24.04
N ALA A 23 -1.40 -19.69 24.22
CA ALA A 23 -1.30 -18.24 24.09
C ALA A 23 -1.16 -17.50 25.45
N GLY A 24 -1.30 -18.19 26.58
CA GLY A 24 -1.57 -17.57 27.89
C GLY A 24 -0.48 -17.68 28.98
N ALA A 25 0.50 -18.58 28.87
CA ALA A 25 1.53 -18.75 29.91
C ALA A 25 2.86 -18.10 29.50
N GLY A 26 3.27 -17.07 30.26
CA GLY A 26 4.47 -16.24 30.02
C GLY A 26 5.83 -16.93 30.21
N SER A 27 6.06 -18.11 29.63
CA SER A 27 7.40 -18.67 29.42
C SER A 27 7.80 -18.47 27.95
N ALA A 28 8.47 -17.34 27.70
CA ALA A 28 8.98 -16.92 26.40
C ALA A 28 10.12 -17.78 25.84
N GLU A 29 10.17 -19.09 26.12
CA GLU A 29 11.25 -19.96 25.64
C GLU A 29 10.82 -20.98 24.58
N THR A 30 9.54 -21.27 24.36
CA THR A 30 9.08 -21.94 23.11
C THR A 30 7.55 -21.83 22.95
N GLY A 31 7.06 -20.71 22.43
CA GLY A 31 5.66 -20.53 22.02
C GLY A 31 5.32 -21.39 20.78
N GLN A 32 5.31 -22.72 20.94
CA GLN A 32 4.90 -23.66 19.91
C GLN A 32 3.41 -23.95 20.05
N LEU A 33 2.65 -23.72 18.96
CA LEU A 33 1.28 -24.18 18.84
C LEU A 33 1.26 -25.70 18.99
N ARG A 34 0.47 -26.22 19.93
CA ARG A 34 0.32 -27.67 20.13
C ARG A 34 -1.03 -28.13 19.57
N LEU A 35 -1.02 -29.18 18.75
CA LEU A 35 -2.21 -29.71 18.10
C LEU A 35 -2.59 -31.08 18.67
N PRO A 36 -3.89 -31.39 18.84
CA PRO A 36 -4.35 -32.75 19.12
C PRO A 36 -3.87 -33.72 18.05
N PHE A 37 -3.23 -34.81 18.47
CA PHE A 37 -2.67 -35.81 17.58
C PHE A 37 -3.24 -37.21 17.78
N ALA A 38 -3.39 -37.65 19.03
CA ALA A 38 -3.91 -38.97 19.35
C ALA A 38 -4.91 -38.91 20.50
N PHE A 39 -5.85 -39.85 20.51
CA PHE A 39 -6.92 -39.95 21.49
C PHE A 39 -6.95 -41.36 22.08
N SER A 40 -7.04 -41.46 23.39
CA SER A 40 -7.15 -42.71 24.15
C SER A 40 -8.33 -42.63 25.11
N GLY A 41 -9.05 -43.75 25.29
CA GLY A 41 -10.19 -43.81 26.21
C GLY A 41 -11.39 -42.98 25.74
N VAL A 42 -11.67 -42.98 24.43
CA VAL A 42 -12.84 -42.27 23.89
C VAL A 42 -14.11 -43.05 24.19
N THR A 43 -15.01 -42.46 24.97
CA THR A 43 -16.33 -43.02 25.27
C THR A 43 -17.42 -42.08 24.81
N LEU A 44 -18.31 -42.56 23.94
CA LEU A 44 -19.50 -41.83 23.51
C LEU A 44 -20.70 -42.28 24.33
N HIS A 45 -21.32 -41.35 25.05
CA HIS A 45 -22.44 -41.58 25.96
C HIS A 45 -23.79 -41.33 25.29
N ALA A 46 -23.85 -40.37 24.37
CA ALA A 46 -25.07 -40.01 23.64
C ALA A 46 -24.76 -39.60 22.19
N THR A 47 -25.74 -39.75 21.31
CA THR A 47 -25.65 -39.37 19.89
C THR A 47 -26.65 -38.28 19.53
N GLY A 48 -26.35 -37.49 18.49
CA GLY A 48 -27.29 -36.49 17.97
C GLY A 48 -27.24 -35.12 18.64
N ALA A 49 -26.28 -34.89 19.52
CA ALA A 49 -26.03 -33.57 20.10
C ALA A 49 -25.69 -32.54 19.02
N THR A 50 -26.32 -31.37 19.06
CA THR A 50 -26.07 -30.23 18.18
C THR A 50 -25.29 -29.10 18.86
N SER A 51 -25.14 -29.18 20.18
CA SER A 51 -24.40 -28.22 21.01
C SER A 51 -23.75 -28.96 22.18
N LEU A 52 -22.57 -28.49 22.62
CA LEU A 52 -21.83 -29.07 23.74
C LEU A 52 -21.43 -27.99 24.75
N ARG A 53 -21.39 -28.35 26.03
CA ARG A 53 -20.60 -27.68 27.07
C ARG A 53 -19.36 -28.53 27.30
N VAL A 54 -18.19 -27.95 27.09
CA VAL A 54 -16.92 -28.68 27.04
C VAL A 54 -16.03 -28.24 28.18
N GLN A 55 -15.50 -29.21 28.90
CA GLN A 55 -14.42 -29.02 29.85
C GLN A 55 -13.20 -29.77 29.33
N LEU A 56 -12.16 -29.00 28.98
CA LEU A 56 -10.84 -29.53 28.65
C LEU A 56 -9.88 -29.18 29.77
N THR A 57 -9.10 -30.16 30.24
CA THR A 57 -8.15 -29.97 31.34
C THR A 57 -6.79 -30.51 30.91
N HIS A 58 -5.78 -29.64 30.90
CA HIS A 58 -4.39 -30.06 30.66
C HIS A 58 -3.89 -30.90 31.84
N THR A 59 -3.39 -32.09 31.52
CA THR A 59 -2.81 -33.04 32.49
C THR A 59 -1.28 -33.04 32.45
N GLY A 60 -0.68 -32.28 31.52
CA GLY A 60 0.75 -32.07 31.34
C GLY A 60 1.02 -31.32 30.02
N ASP A 61 2.29 -31.04 29.70
CA ASP A 61 2.67 -30.23 28.53
C ASP A 61 2.13 -30.75 27.18
N ASP A 62 2.07 -32.09 27.03
CA ASP A 62 1.61 -32.78 25.82
C ASP A 62 0.35 -33.63 26.04
N SER A 63 -0.43 -33.33 27.09
CA SER A 63 -1.60 -34.15 27.42
C SER A 63 -2.78 -33.35 27.97
N ALA A 64 -3.99 -33.70 27.54
CA ALA A 64 -5.22 -33.16 28.08
C ALA A 64 -6.31 -34.25 28.21
N THR A 65 -7.31 -34.02 29.04
CA THR A 65 -8.57 -34.77 29.05
C THR A 65 -9.71 -33.87 28.61
N LEU A 66 -10.75 -34.45 28.00
CA LEU A 66 -11.94 -33.74 27.57
C LEU A 66 -13.20 -34.46 28.05
N THR A 67 -14.12 -33.71 28.64
CA THR A 67 -15.49 -34.14 28.87
C THR A 67 -16.45 -33.13 28.25
N ALA A 68 -17.53 -33.62 27.65
CA ALA A 68 -18.55 -32.77 27.07
C ALA A 68 -19.95 -33.27 27.41
N THR A 69 -20.81 -32.33 27.79
CA THR A 69 -22.24 -32.56 28.06
C THR A 69 -23.09 -31.80 27.06
N ASP A 70 -24.36 -32.16 26.93
CA ASP A 70 -25.36 -31.35 26.26
C ASP A 70 -25.74 -30.11 27.13
N PRO A 71 -26.57 -29.17 26.62
CA PRO A 71 -27.03 -28.01 27.39
C PRO A 71 -27.83 -28.36 28.66
N ASP A 72 -28.45 -29.55 28.70
CA ASP A 72 -29.23 -30.06 29.84
C ASP A 72 -28.35 -30.78 30.88
N GLY A 73 -27.06 -30.97 30.59
CA GLY A 73 -26.06 -31.57 31.48
C GLY A 73 -25.87 -33.08 31.30
N HIS A 74 -26.52 -33.72 30.32
CA HIS A 74 -26.30 -35.14 30.05
C HIS A 74 -24.94 -35.35 29.38
N PRO A 75 -24.17 -36.38 29.78
CA PRO A 75 -22.87 -36.66 29.18
C PRO A 75 -23.04 -37.05 27.70
N VAL A 76 -22.20 -36.48 26.84
CA VAL A 76 -22.18 -36.78 25.40
C VAL A 76 -20.93 -37.55 25.04
N ILE A 77 -19.74 -37.05 25.41
CA ILE A 77 -18.46 -37.70 25.11
C ILE A 77 -17.45 -37.44 26.23
N SER A 78 -16.63 -38.45 26.54
CA SER A 78 -15.45 -38.32 27.37
C SER A 78 -14.23 -38.89 26.66
N ILE A 79 -13.08 -38.25 26.87
CA ILE A 79 -11.78 -38.65 26.33
C ILE A 79 -10.78 -38.62 27.47
N ASP A 80 -10.30 -39.80 27.86
CA ASP A 80 -9.38 -39.95 28.98
C ASP A 80 -8.03 -39.28 28.71
N THR A 81 -7.54 -39.36 27.47
CA THR A 81 -6.27 -38.72 27.10
C THR A 81 -6.28 -38.24 25.65
N ILE A 82 -5.90 -36.98 25.46
CA ILE A 82 -5.59 -36.32 24.20
C ILE A 82 -4.08 -36.03 24.21
N THR A 83 -3.33 -36.70 23.34
CA THR A 83 -1.92 -36.39 23.13
C THR A 83 -1.80 -35.17 22.24
N LEU A 84 -1.16 -34.12 22.74
CA LEU A 84 -0.84 -32.93 21.99
C LEU A 84 0.57 -33.06 21.39
N ARG A 85 0.80 -32.42 20.25
CA ARG A 85 2.10 -32.44 19.59
C ARG A 85 2.50 -31.04 19.16
N PRO A 86 3.76 -30.63 19.40
CA PRO A 86 4.24 -29.32 18.97
C PRO A 86 4.27 -29.25 17.45
N LEU A 87 3.74 -28.16 16.91
CA LEU A 87 3.93 -27.77 15.53
C LEU A 87 5.20 -26.90 15.43
N PRO A 88 6.21 -27.29 14.63
CA PRO A 88 7.41 -26.47 14.43
C PRO A 88 7.02 -25.09 13.90
N THR A 89 7.48 -24.04 14.57
CA THR A 89 7.15 -22.62 14.29
C THR A 89 7.50 -22.19 12.86
N GLY A 90 8.45 -22.87 12.20
CA GLY A 90 8.82 -22.64 10.80
C GLY A 90 7.71 -22.88 9.77
N GLN A 91 6.58 -23.49 10.16
CA GLN A 91 5.41 -23.66 9.27
C GLN A 91 4.31 -22.61 9.51
N LEU A 92 4.33 -21.88 10.63
CA LEU A 92 3.34 -20.84 10.97
C LEU A 92 3.83 -19.42 10.66
N THR A 93 5.15 -19.21 10.60
CA THR A 93 5.79 -17.93 10.26
C THR A 93 5.38 -17.38 8.89
N ALA A 94 4.92 -18.24 7.96
CA ALA A 94 4.45 -17.81 6.65
C ALA A 94 3.10 -17.07 6.67
N VAL A 95 2.30 -17.21 7.74
CA VAL A 95 0.95 -16.62 7.80
C VAL A 95 0.81 -15.57 8.91
N GLY A 96 1.50 -15.75 10.05
CA GLY A 96 1.39 -14.83 11.19
C GLY A 96 2.52 -13.79 11.34
N SER A 97 3.74 -14.11 10.91
CA SER A 97 4.92 -13.26 11.16
C SER A 97 5.24 -12.30 10.01
N ALA A 98 4.62 -12.49 8.84
CA ALA A 98 4.69 -11.54 7.73
C ALA A 98 3.83 -10.28 7.93
N HIS A 99 2.96 -10.25 8.95
CA HIS A 99 2.16 -9.09 9.33
C HIS A 99 2.59 -8.48 10.67
N GLY A 100 3.88 -8.59 11.02
CA GLY A 100 4.46 -7.61 11.93
C GLY A 100 4.00 -6.24 11.43
N ARG A 101 3.30 -5.47 12.27
CA ARG A 101 2.94 -4.07 12.02
C ARG A 101 4.23 -3.27 11.86
N GLY A 102 4.90 -3.45 10.73
CA GLY A 102 6.14 -2.80 10.38
C GLY A 102 5.82 -1.35 10.08
N VAL A 103 6.59 -0.45 10.68
CA VAL A 103 6.58 0.94 10.24
C VAL A 103 7.20 0.96 8.85
N HIS A 104 6.39 1.30 7.85
CA HIS A 104 6.88 1.52 6.50
C HIS A 104 7.38 2.95 6.38
N HIS A 105 8.55 3.13 5.79
CA HIS A 105 9.10 4.43 5.45
C HIS A 105 9.48 4.43 3.96
N PRO A 106 9.32 5.56 3.25
CA PRO A 106 9.77 5.68 1.88
C PRO A 106 11.30 5.55 1.82
N VAL A 107 11.78 4.82 0.82
CA VAL A 107 13.21 4.70 0.52
C VAL A 107 13.41 5.09 -0.94
N TRP A 108 14.29 6.05 -1.17
CA TRP A 108 14.66 6.52 -2.50
C TRP A 108 15.80 5.69 -3.04
N GLN A 109 15.68 5.23 -4.29
CA GLN A 109 16.73 4.47 -4.97
C GLN A 109 17.40 5.35 -6.04
N PRO A 110 18.73 5.46 -6.04
CA PRO A 110 19.44 6.13 -7.11
C PRO A 110 19.18 5.43 -8.45
N VAL A 111 18.78 6.20 -9.46
CA VAL A 111 18.60 5.71 -10.83
C VAL A 111 19.69 6.30 -11.72
N HIS A 112 20.45 5.43 -12.39
CA HIS A 112 21.37 5.85 -13.43
C HIS A 112 20.59 6.15 -14.71
N HIS A 113 20.71 7.38 -15.21
CA HIS A 113 20.09 7.75 -16.48
C HIS A 113 20.87 7.07 -17.61
N ALA A 114 20.20 6.22 -18.38
CA ALA A 114 20.72 5.80 -19.67
C ALA A 114 20.59 6.97 -20.66
N GLU A 115 21.53 7.10 -21.61
CA GLU A 115 21.39 8.05 -22.70
C GLU A 115 20.16 7.67 -23.54
N SER A 116 19.03 8.31 -23.27
CA SER A 116 17.83 8.18 -24.09
C SER A 116 18.10 8.75 -25.47
N SER A 117 18.05 7.88 -26.49
CA SER A 117 18.09 8.26 -27.92
C SER A 117 16.70 8.63 -28.48
N GLY A 118 15.69 8.80 -27.62
CA GLY A 118 14.34 9.20 -28.03
C GLY A 118 14.29 10.66 -28.47
N THR A 119 13.49 10.97 -29.49
CA THR A 119 13.11 12.36 -29.78
C THR A 119 12.28 12.89 -28.63
N ALA A 120 12.77 13.95 -27.98
CA ALA A 120 11.94 14.74 -27.08
C ALA A 120 10.68 15.17 -27.84
N GLY A 121 9.50 14.76 -27.37
CA GLY A 121 8.22 15.10 -28.00
C GLY A 121 7.95 16.61 -27.98
N ARG A 122 6.73 17.01 -28.30
CA ARG A 122 6.26 18.40 -28.15
C ARG A 122 6.04 18.71 -26.67
N TRP A 123 6.71 19.73 -26.17
CA TRP A 123 6.57 20.20 -24.79
C TRP A 123 5.72 21.46 -24.73
N ALA A 124 4.90 21.55 -23.69
CA ALA A 124 4.24 22.78 -23.27
C ALA A 124 4.48 23.00 -21.78
N VAL A 125 4.55 24.25 -21.34
CA VAL A 125 4.68 24.66 -19.94
C VAL A 125 3.45 25.48 -19.59
N LEU A 126 2.71 25.07 -18.56
CA LEU A 126 1.51 25.77 -18.10
C LEU A 126 1.83 26.64 -16.88
N GLY A 127 1.48 27.93 -16.96
CA GLY A 127 1.72 28.89 -15.89
C GLY A 127 3.12 29.50 -15.92
N THR A 128 3.48 30.12 -14.80
CA THR A 128 4.78 30.79 -14.65
C THR A 128 5.90 29.74 -14.56
N ASP A 129 6.92 29.89 -15.42
CA ASP A 129 8.13 29.08 -15.36
C ASP A 129 9.07 29.53 -14.23
N SER A 130 8.62 29.35 -12.98
CA SER A 130 9.36 29.71 -11.77
C SER A 130 10.58 28.83 -11.51
N LEU A 131 10.67 27.69 -12.20
CA LEU A 131 11.74 26.70 -12.02
C LEU A 131 12.79 26.72 -13.14
N GLY A 132 12.64 27.59 -14.15
CA GLY A 132 13.59 27.74 -15.25
C GLY A 132 13.60 26.56 -16.24
N LEU A 133 12.47 25.87 -16.37
CA LEU A 133 12.31 24.70 -17.21
C LEU A 133 12.45 25.03 -18.70
N THR A 134 11.91 26.16 -19.16
CA THR A 134 11.95 26.56 -20.57
C THR A 134 13.39 26.79 -21.02
N GLU A 135 14.20 27.44 -20.18
CA GLU A 135 15.63 27.63 -20.43
C GLU A 135 16.37 26.29 -20.47
N ALA A 136 16.07 25.40 -19.53
CA ALA A 136 16.65 24.05 -19.46
C ALA A 136 16.33 23.20 -20.69
N LEU A 137 15.07 23.20 -21.13
CA LEU A 137 14.62 22.49 -22.32
C LEU A 137 15.28 23.08 -23.57
N SER A 138 15.37 24.40 -23.68
CA SER A 138 16.05 25.07 -24.79
C SER A 138 17.54 24.70 -24.86
N ALA A 139 18.24 24.67 -23.72
CA ALA A 139 19.63 24.23 -23.64
C ALA A 139 19.79 22.74 -24.06
N ALA A 140 18.75 21.94 -23.85
CA ALA A 140 18.67 20.56 -24.31
C ALA A 140 18.28 20.40 -25.79
N GLY A 141 18.02 21.50 -26.52
CA GLY A 141 17.52 21.48 -27.89
C GLY A 141 16.04 21.09 -28.02
N ILE A 142 15.29 21.13 -26.93
CA ILE A 142 13.86 20.81 -26.86
C ILE A 142 13.08 22.11 -26.91
N LYS A 143 12.15 22.23 -27.87
CA LYS A 143 11.25 23.39 -27.93
C LYS A 143 10.07 23.16 -26.99
N ALA A 144 9.81 24.14 -26.15
CA ALA A 144 8.64 24.18 -25.27
C ALA A 144 7.82 25.45 -25.54
N GLU A 145 6.50 25.29 -25.65
CA GLU A 145 5.56 26.41 -25.75
C GLU A 145 5.04 26.78 -24.36
N GLY A 146 4.99 28.08 -24.04
CA GLY A 146 4.47 28.55 -22.76
C GLY A 146 3.01 28.98 -22.89
N HIS A 147 2.15 28.50 -21.99
CA HIS A 147 0.77 28.92 -21.87
C HIS A 147 0.52 29.53 -20.50
N ALA A 148 -0.21 30.65 -20.45
CA ALA A 148 -0.43 31.36 -19.19
C ALA A 148 -1.24 30.55 -18.18
N ASP A 149 -2.23 29.80 -18.65
CA ASP A 149 -3.11 28.94 -17.87
C ASP A 149 -3.80 27.92 -18.78
N ALA A 150 -4.68 27.10 -18.19
CA ALA A 150 -5.41 26.05 -18.92
C ALA A 150 -6.36 26.61 -19.98
N ASP A 151 -6.86 27.85 -19.81
CA ASP A 151 -7.78 28.47 -20.78
C ASP A 151 -7.01 28.95 -22.01
N ASP A 152 -5.81 29.51 -21.83
CA ASP A 152 -4.88 29.86 -22.92
C ASP A 152 -4.45 28.64 -23.74
N LEU A 153 -4.09 27.53 -23.06
CA LEU A 153 -3.83 26.25 -23.73
C LEU A 153 -5.08 25.76 -24.49
N GLY A 154 -6.26 25.83 -23.87
CA GLY A 154 -7.52 25.43 -24.49
C GLY A 154 -7.82 26.22 -25.76
N ALA A 155 -7.58 27.54 -25.74
CA ALA A 155 -7.76 28.41 -26.90
C ALA A 155 -6.78 28.08 -28.04
N ALA A 156 -5.52 27.76 -27.73
CA ALA A 156 -4.53 27.34 -28.72
C ALA A 156 -4.93 26.02 -29.41
N LEU A 157 -5.45 25.06 -28.63
CA LEU A 157 -5.98 23.80 -29.17
C LEU A 157 -7.26 24.03 -29.99
N ASP A 158 -8.15 24.94 -29.58
CA ASP A 158 -9.36 25.31 -30.33
C ASP A 158 -9.04 25.95 -31.68
N ALA A 159 -7.94 26.71 -31.75
CA ALA A 159 -7.42 27.29 -32.98
C ALA A 159 -6.77 26.26 -33.92
N GLY A 160 -6.77 24.97 -33.54
CA GLY A 160 -6.17 23.87 -34.32
C GLY A 160 -4.69 23.65 -34.05
N GLY A 161 -4.16 24.19 -32.94
CA GLY A 161 -2.82 23.89 -32.45
C GLY A 161 -2.66 22.39 -32.10
N PRO A 162 -1.46 21.81 -32.28
CA PRO A 162 -1.24 20.41 -31.94
C PRO A 162 -1.18 20.21 -30.42
N ALA A 163 -1.74 19.10 -29.93
CA ALA A 163 -1.60 18.72 -28.53
C ALA A 163 -0.13 18.43 -28.16
N PRO A 164 0.34 18.86 -26.98
CA PRO A 164 1.67 18.55 -26.48
C PRO A 164 1.77 17.06 -26.12
N ASP A 165 2.94 16.47 -26.31
CA ASP A 165 3.23 15.11 -25.83
C ASP A 165 3.54 15.12 -24.32
N VAL A 166 4.07 16.25 -23.80
CA VAL A 166 4.30 16.51 -22.37
C VAL A 166 3.82 17.91 -22.02
N LEU A 167 2.93 18.02 -21.03
CA LEU A 167 2.54 19.27 -20.40
C LEU A 167 3.20 19.36 -19.02
N ALA A 168 4.17 20.26 -18.90
CA ALA A 168 4.85 20.54 -17.65
C ALA A 168 4.07 21.56 -16.82
N LEU A 169 3.95 21.27 -15.53
CA LEU A 169 3.25 22.07 -14.53
C LEU A 169 4.27 22.47 -13.44
N PRO A 170 5.01 23.58 -13.61
CA PRO A 170 5.91 24.07 -12.57
C PRO A 170 5.11 24.59 -11.38
N TYR A 171 5.49 24.16 -10.19
CA TYR A 171 4.96 24.66 -8.93
C TYR A 171 6.11 25.10 -8.03
N ALA A 172 6.06 26.34 -7.55
CA ALA A 172 7.05 26.88 -6.61
C ALA A 172 6.42 27.85 -5.61
N ASP A 173 6.87 27.76 -4.35
CA ASP A 173 6.80 28.76 -3.29
C ASP A 173 5.45 29.50 -3.18
N ASP A 174 4.41 28.78 -2.75
CA ASP A 174 3.22 29.42 -2.17
C ASP A 174 3.20 29.25 -0.65
N THR A 175 2.99 30.36 0.06
CA THR A 175 2.76 30.35 1.51
C THR A 175 1.38 29.81 1.90
N ASP A 176 0.41 29.77 0.98
CA ASP A 176 -0.94 29.23 1.18
C ASP A 176 -1.10 27.82 0.57
N ALA A 177 -0.87 26.80 1.38
CA ALA A 177 -1.06 25.40 0.98
C ALA A 177 -2.49 25.07 0.49
N THR A 178 -3.52 25.74 1.02
CA THR A 178 -4.91 25.45 0.61
C THR A 178 -5.21 26.08 -0.74
N GLY A 179 -4.78 27.32 -0.96
CA GLY A 179 -4.85 28.00 -2.25
C GLY A 179 -4.08 27.23 -3.33
N ALA A 180 -2.87 26.79 -3.02
CA ALA A 180 -2.05 25.96 -3.88
C ALA A 180 -2.75 24.67 -4.30
N LEU A 181 -3.29 23.91 -3.35
CA LEU A 181 -4.05 22.68 -3.62
C LEU A 181 -5.24 22.93 -4.54
N ARG A 182 -6.02 24.00 -4.29
CA ARG A 182 -7.19 24.33 -5.11
C ARG A 182 -6.80 24.68 -6.53
N ARG A 183 -5.76 25.49 -6.73
CA ARG A 183 -5.29 25.86 -8.07
C ARG A 183 -4.73 24.65 -8.82
N MET A 184 -3.95 23.80 -8.15
CA MET A 184 -3.44 22.58 -8.79
C MET A 184 -4.58 21.62 -9.13
N LEU A 185 -5.54 21.42 -8.23
CA LEU A 185 -6.70 20.58 -8.49
C LEU A 185 -7.49 21.07 -9.71
N ASP A 186 -7.73 22.37 -9.80
CA ASP A 186 -8.42 23.00 -10.93
C ASP A 186 -7.67 22.80 -12.26
N VAL A 187 -6.34 22.97 -12.26
CA VAL A 187 -5.48 22.68 -13.41
C VAL A 187 -5.57 21.22 -13.83
N LEU A 188 -5.37 20.29 -12.88
CA LEU A 188 -5.44 18.85 -13.16
C LEU A 188 -6.82 18.45 -13.69
N GLN A 189 -7.91 18.96 -13.12
CA GLN A 189 -9.26 18.66 -13.57
C GLN A 189 -9.53 19.16 -14.99
N ARG A 190 -9.09 20.40 -15.33
CA ARG A 190 -9.22 20.91 -16.71
C ARG A 190 -8.40 20.10 -17.70
N CYS A 191 -7.13 19.82 -17.39
CA CYS A 191 -6.26 19.08 -18.29
C CYS A 191 -6.68 17.61 -18.48
N LEU A 192 -7.10 16.93 -17.41
CA LEU A 192 -7.54 15.54 -17.48
C LEU A 192 -8.95 15.39 -18.07
N GLY A 193 -9.79 16.42 -17.96
CA GLY A 193 -11.13 16.48 -18.54
C GLY A 193 -11.17 16.85 -20.02
N ASP A 194 -10.08 17.36 -20.59
CA ASP A 194 -10.00 17.70 -22.02
C ASP A 194 -9.58 16.48 -22.85
N GLU A 195 -10.49 15.97 -23.68
CA GLU A 195 -10.25 14.80 -24.54
C GLU A 195 -9.11 15.01 -25.53
N ARG A 196 -8.81 16.26 -25.92
CA ARG A 196 -7.70 16.57 -26.84
C ARG A 196 -6.33 16.32 -26.20
N LEU A 197 -6.28 16.34 -24.87
CA LEU A 197 -5.10 16.08 -24.07
C LEU A 197 -5.05 14.63 -23.58
N ALA A 198 -5.90 13.72 -24.06
CA ALA A 198 -5.99 12.34 -23.55
C ALA A 198 -4.65 11.59 -23.61
N ASP A 199 -3.85 11.83 -24.66
CA ASP A 199 -2.53 11.22 -24.85
C ASP A 199 -1.37 12.06 -24.27
N THR A 200 -1.66 13.27 -23.78
CA THR A 200 -0.67 14.16 -23.15
C THR A 200 -0.29 13.62 -21.78
N ARG A 201 1.03 13.54 -21.53
CA ARG A 201 1.59 13.25 -20.21
C ARG A 201 1.73 14.54 -19.40
N LEU A 202 1.24 14.54 -18.17
CA LEU A 202 1.38 15.64 -17.22
C LEU A 202 2.63 15.42 -16.36
N LEU A 203 3.56 16.36 -16.43
CA LEU A 203 4.74 16.38 -15.56
C LEU A 203 4.57 17.47 -14.52
N LEU A 204 4.34 17.11 -13.27
CA LEU A 204 4.34 18.06 -12.16
C LEU A 204 5.76 18.25 -11.65
N LEU A 205 6.24 19.50 -11.66
CA LEU A 205 7.55 19.84 -11.12
C LEU A 205 7.36 20.62 -9.82
N THR A 206 7.96 20.13 -8.75
CA THR A 206 8.00 20.82 -7.45
C THR A 206 9.45 21.10 -7.05
N ARG A 207 9.64 21.89 -5.99
CA ARG A 207 10.94 22.10 -5.37
C ARG A 207 10.82 21.86 -3.87
N HIS A 208 11.69 21.04 -3.30
CA HIS A 208 11.71 20.71 -1.87
C HIS A 208 10.38 20.21 -1.29
N ALA A 209 9.56 19.53 -2.11
CA ALA A 209 8.31 18.92 -1.69
C ALA A 209 8.52 17.59 -0.94
N VAL A 210 9.63 16.90 -1.19
CA VAL A 210 9.95 15.62 -0.55
C VAL A 210 11.36 15.61 0.03
N SER A 211 11.53 14.85 1.12
CA SER A 211 12.85 14.53 1.68
C SER A 211 13.38 13.27 1.00
N ALA A 212 14.34 13.43 0.10
CA ALA A 212 14.97 12.32 -0.62
C ALA A 212 16.15 11.68 0.15
N SER A 213 16.63 12.35 1.20
CA SER A 213 17.72 11.88 2.07
C SER A 213 17.49 12.33 3.52
N THR A 214 18.07 11.61 4.48
CA THR A 214 17.93 11.93 5.92
C THR A 214 18.48 13.29 6.31
N ASP A 215 19.33 13.88 5.47
CA ASP A 215 19.98 15.17 5.73
C ASP A 215 19.26 16.34 5.04
N GLN A 216 18.11 16.07 4.40
CA GLN A 216 17.33 17.06 3.66
C GLN A 216 15.98 17.27 4.35
N ASP A 217 15.82 18.39 5.07
CA ASP A 217 14.51 18.72 5.62
C ASP A 217 13.53 19.06 4.48
N THR A 218 12.24 18.73 4.65
CA THR A 218 11.18 19.22 3.76
C THR A 218 10.87 20.65 4.14
N HIS A 219 11.05 21.59 3.22
CA HIS A 219 10.94 23.02 3.52
C HIS A 219 9.63 23.64 3.00
N ASP A 220 9.05 23.09 1.92
CA ASP A 220 7.82 23.63 1.32
C ASP A 220 6.61 22.72 1.59
N LEU A 221 5.83 23.08 2.61
CA LEU A 221 4.62 22.36 2.98
C LEU A 221 3.53 22.46 1.91
N ALA A 222 3.47 23.56 1.16
CA ALA A 222 2.48 23.72 0.10
C ALA A 222 2.84 22.83 -1.09
N ALA A 223 4.12 22.77 -1.48
CA ALA A 223 4.61 21.84 -2.49
C ALA A 223 4.42 20.37 -2.06
N ALA A 224 4.67 20.04 -0.79
CA ALA A 224 4.42 18.70 -0.25
C ALA A 224 2.94 18.30 -0.35
N ALA A 225 2.02 19.23 -0.07
CA ALA A 225 0.59 19.00 -0.21
C ALA A 225 0.18 18.79 -1.67
N VAL A 226 0.67 19.63 -2.58
CA VAL A 226 0.47 19.50 -4.04
C VAL A 226 1.02 18.18 -4.56
N HIS A 227 2.17 17.73 -4.06
CA HIS A 227 2.77 16.45 -4.40
C HIS A 227 1.86 15.27 -3.96
N GLY A 228 1.27 15.34 -2.76
CA GLY A 228 0.29 14.35 -2.29
C GLY A 228 -1.00 14.30 -3.13
N LEU A 229 -1.51 15.45 -3.56
CA LEU A 229 -2.65 15.54 -4.47
C LEU A 229 -2.34 14.87 -5.82
N ALA A 230 -1.20 15.22 -6.43
CA ALA A 230 -0.82 14.68 -7.72
C ALA A 230 -0.50 13.18 -7.66
N HIS A 231 0.06 12.68 -6.56
CA HIS A 231 0.23 11.25 -6.34
C HIS A 231 -1.12 10.51 -6.29
N THR A 232 -2.15 11.13 -5.70
CA THR A 232 -3.51 10.58 -5.73
C THR A 232 -4.06 10.55 -7.15
N ALA A 233 -3.95 11.65 -7.89
CA ALA A 233 -4.38 11.72 -9.29
C ALA A 233 -3.62 10.73 -10.20
N ALA A 234 -2.33 10.49 -9.95
CA ALA A 234 -1.52 9.53 -10.70
C ALA A 234 -2.01 8.07 -10.52
N ASN A 235 -2.52 7.74 -9.33
CA ASN A 235 -3.15 6.43 -9.08
C ASN A 235 -4.48 6.28 -9.83
N GLU A 236 -5.22 7.37 -10.03
CA GLU A 236 -6.48 7.38 -10.79
C GLU A 236 -6.24 7.37 -12.32
N HIS A 237 -5.12 7.94 -12.78
CA HIS A 237 -4.72 8.00 -14.19
C HIS A 237 -3.32 7.39 -14.44
N PRO A 238 -3.18 6.05 -14.36
CA PRO A 238 -1.88 5.39 -14.48
C PRO A 238 -1.14 5.74 -15.79
N GLY A 239 0.15 6.08 -15.67
CA GLY A 239 1.01 6.40 -16.82
C GLY A 239 0.82 7.80 -17.41
N ARG A 240 -0.17 8.57 -16.95
CA ARG A 240 -0.42 9.93 -17.44
C ARG A 240 0.24 11.02 -16.62
N ILE A 241 0.46 10.81 -15.33
CA ILE A 241 1.02 11.82 -14.42
C ILE A 241 2.38 11.33 -13.91
N SER A 242 3.38 12.19 -13.98
CA SER A 242 4.71 11.99 -13.41
C SER A 242 5.05 13.15 -12.47
N LEU A 243 5.75 12.85 -11.38
CA LEU A 243 6.18 13.85 -10.39
C LEU A 243 7.71 13.96 -10.42
N LEU A 244 8.22 15.18 -10.40
CA LEU A 244 9.63 15.48 -10.33
C LEU A 244 9.87 16.57 -9.28
N ASP A 245 10.52 16.23 -8.18
CA ASP A 245 10.90 17.19 -7.14
C ASP A 245 12.36 17.62 -7.31
N LEU A 246 12.59 18.92 -7.32
CA LEU A 246 13.90 19.53 -7.54
C LEU A 246 14.51 20.01 -6.22
N ASP A 247 15.83 20.01 -6.15
CA ASP A 247 16.60 20.62 -5.07
C ASP A 247 17.23 21.96 -5.50
N THR A 248 17.93 22.64 -4.57
CA THR A 248 18.66 23.89 -4.86
C THR A 248 19.89 23.69 -5.76
N HIS A 249 20.37 22.45 -5.91
CA HIS A 249 21.52 22.10 -6.74
C HIS A 249 21.13 21.65 -8.15
N THR A 250 19.82 21.60 -8.43
CA THR A 250 19.30 21.23 -9.73
C THR A 250 19.71 22.28 -10.74
N THR A 251 20.49 21.84 -11.74
CA THR A 251 20.91 22.68 -12.86
C THR A 251 19.97 22.47 -14.05
N PRO A 252 19.92 23.42 -14.99
CA PRO A 252 19.24 23.23 -16.27
C PRO A 252 19.68 21.94 -17.01
N ALA A 253 20.93 21.50 -16.84
CA ALA A 253 21.41 20.25 -17.42
C ALA A 253 20.81 18.99 -16.76
N HIS A 254 20.55 19.02 -15.45
CA HIS A 254 19.85 17.94 -14.76
C HIS A 254 18.40 17.82 -15.25
N LEU A 255 17.69 18.95 -15.37
CA LEU A 255 16.34 19.01 -15.92
C LEU A 255 16.27 18.55 -17.36
N ALA A 256 17.22 18.98 -18.20
CA ALA A 256 17.36 18.53 -19.58
C ALA A 256 17.54 17.00 -19.69
N THR A 257 18.25 16.39 -18.75
CA THR A 257 18.47 14.94 -18.71
C THR A 257 17.18 14.22 -18.31
N ALA A 258 16.49 14.71 -17.27
CA ALA A 258 15.20 14.17 -16.82
C ALA A 258 14.09 14.32 -17.89
N ALA A 259 14.11 15.39 -18.68
CA ALA A 259 13.15 15.60 -19.78
C ALA A 259 13.33 14.60 -20.95
N ARG A 260 14.47 13.89 -21.02
CA ARG A 260 14.75 12.90 -22.07
C ARG A 260 14.40 11.46 -21.67
N THR A 261 14.10 11.22 -20.40
CA THR A 261 13.63 9.92 -19.87
C THR A 261 12.12 9.84 -19.93
#